data_AF-A0A4U9HPM8-F1
#
_entry.id   AF-A0A4U9HPM8-F1
#
_cell.length_a   1.000
_cell.length_b   1.000
_cell.length_c   1.000
_cell.angle_alpha   90.00
_cell.angle_beta   90.00
_cell.angle_gamma   90.00
#
_symmetry.space_group_name_H-M   'P 1'
#
loop_
_entity.id
_entity.type
_entity.pdbx_description
1 polymer ?
#
loop_
_entity_poly.entity_id
_entity_poly.type
_entity_poly.pdbx_seq_one_letter_code
_entity_poly.pdbx_strand_id
1 'polypeptide(L)' 'MQAGVANGVVPPGKRHPEYMATLRRVLPAPLLGEIPWLGDEADTATVGHYLSLTALTPQAPSSGL' A
#
# COMPACT_ATOMS: atom_id res chain seq x y z
N MET A 1 8.70 -12.90 -3.05
CA MET A 1 7.43 -12.27 -3.46
C MET A 1 7.51 -10.80 -3.11
N GLN A 2 7.13 -9.91 -4.03
CA GLN A 2 7.03 -8.47 -3.75
C GLN A 2 5.55 -8.14 -3.50
N ALA A 3 5.27 -7.20 -2.59
CA ALA A 3 3.91 -6.75 -2.28
C ALA A 3 3.79 -5.23 -2.49
N GLY A 4 2.60 -4.78 -2.85
CA GLY A 4 2.31 -3.37 -3.14
C GLY A 4 1.53 -2.70 -2.02
N VAL A 5 1.74 -1.39 -1.88
CA VAL A 5 0.92 -0.50 -1.03
C VAL A 5 0.30 0.57 -1.92
N ALA A 6 -1.02 0.76 -1.83
CA ALA A 6 -1.67 1.89 -2.48
C ALA A 6 -1.55 3.12 -1.57
N ASN A 7 -0.84 4.16 -2.01
CA ASN A 7 -0.70 5.41 -1.27
C ASN A 7 -1.49 6.53 -1.94
N GLY A 8 -2.45 7.11 -1.22
CA GLY A 8 -3.23 8.26 -1.64
C GLY A 8 -2.41 9.54 -1.57
N VAL A 9 -1.70 9.88 -2.63
CA VAL A 9 -0.89 11.13 -2.69
C VAL A 9 -1.72 12.40 -2.92
N VAL A 10 -3.00 12.25 -3.30
CA VAL A 10 -3.94 13.34 -3.54
C VAL A 10 -5.31 13.00 -2.95
N PRO A 11 -6.16 14.02 -2.65
CA PRO A 11 -7.52 13.77 -2.19
C PRO A 11 -8.30 12.85 -3.13
N PRO A 12 -9.14 11.94 -2.62
CA PRO A 12 -9.85 10.96 -3.43
C PRO A 12 -10.81 11.65 -4.40
N GLY A 13 -10.59 11.45 -5.69
CA GLY A 13 -11.48 11.90 -6.76
C GLY A 13 -12.60 10.90 -7.06
N LYS A 14 -13.56 11.32 -7.91
CA LYS A 14 -14.74 10.50 -8.29
C LYS A 14 -14.43 9.10 -8.85
N ARG A 15 -13.24 8.91 -9.45
CA ARG A 15 -12.82 7.65 -10.10
C ARG A 15 -11.86 6.80 -9.26
N HIS A 16 -11.70 7.15 -7.99
CA HIS A 16 -10.81 6.44 -7.08
C HIS A 16 -11.17 4.93 -6.96
N PRO A 17 -12.45 4.52 -6.87
CA PRO A 17 -12.82 3.10 -6.81
C PRO A 17 -12.42 2.31 -8.08
N GLU A 18 -12.63 2.87 -9.26
CA GLU A 18 -12.30 2.23 -10.54
C GLU A 18 -10.79 2.12 -10.75
N TYR A 19 -10.05 3.14 -10.31
CA TYR A 19 -8.60 3.09 -10.31
C TYR A 19 -8.09 1.95 -9.41
N MET A 20 -8.61 1.84 -8.18
CA MET A 20 -8.21 0.77 -7.26
C MET A 20 -8.60 -0.62 -7.75
N ALA A 21 -9.77 -0.78 -8.37
CA ALA A 21 -10.18 -2.04 -8.99
C ALA A 21 -9.24 -2.44 -10.14
N THR A 22 -8.82 -1.48 -10.95
CA THR A 22 -7.86 -1.71 -12.04
C THR A 22 -6.50 -2.08 -11.48
N LEU A 23 -6.00 -1.33 -10.49
CA LEU A 23 -4.70 -1.55 -9.84
C LEU A 23 -4.60 -2.97 -9.27
N ARG A 24 -5.64 -3.42 -8.55
CA ARG A 24 -5.75 -4.79 -7.99
C ARG A 24 -5.73 -5.88 -9.06
N ARG A 25 -6.22 -5.59 -10.27
CA ARG A 25 -6.27 -6.55 -11.38
C ARG A 25 -4.95 -6.61 -12.16
N VAL A 26 -4.30 -5.47 -12.38
CA VAL A 26 -3.15 -5.38 -13.30
C VAL A 26 -1.81 -5.63 -12.62
N LEU A 27 -1.69 -5.37 -11.32
CA LEU A 27 -0.44 -5.60 -10.59
C LEU A 27 -0.29 -7.09 -10.24
N PRO A 28 0.84 -7.72 -10.58
CA PRO A 28 1.12 -9.12 -10.25
C PRO A 28 1.64 -9.28 -8.81
N ALA A 29 1.06 -8.53 -7.87
CA ALA A 29 1.48 -8.50 -6.46
C ALA A 29 0.27 -8.31 -5.54
N PRO A 30 0.23 -8.95 -4.36
CA PRO A 30 -0.80 -8.68 -3.38
C PRO A 30 -0.71 -7.22 -2.91
N LEU A 31 -1.86 -6.55 -2.82
CA LEU A 31 -1.98 -5.25 -2.18
C LEU A 31 -2.17 -5.45 -0.69
N LEU A 32 -1.26 -4.89 0.10
CA LEU A 32 -1.31 -4.97 1.56
C LEU A 32 -2.42 -4.11 2.16
N GLY A 33 -2.84 -3.09 1.44
CA GLY A 33 -3.85 -2.13 1.88
C GLY A 33 -3.72 -0.81 1.15
N GLU A 34 -4.46 0.19 1.65
CA GLU A 34 -4.48 1.54 1.12
C GLU A 34 -4.28 2.56 2.23
N ILE A 35 -3.27 3.42 2.08
CA ILE A 35 -3.06 4.57 2.95
C ILE A 35 -3.83 5.75 2.33
N PRO A 36 -4.80 6.36 3.04
CA PRO A 36 -5.57 7.49 2.53
C PRO A 36 -4.69 8.74 2.37
N TRP A 37 -5.22 9.77 1.71
CA TRP A 37 -4.54 11.06 1.66
C TRP A 37 -4.53 11.73 3.04
N LEU A 38 -3.34 12.02 3.54
CA LEU A 38 -3.09 12.55 4.89
C LEU A 38 -2.70 14.03 4.92
N GLY A 39 -2.56 14.67 3.75
CA GLY A 39 -2.13 16.07 3.66
C GLY A 39 -0.79 16.30 4.36
N ASP A 40 -0.69 17.39 5.13
CA ASP A 40 0.51 17.77 5.87
C ASP A 40 0.86 16.82 7.04
N GLU A 41 -0.06 15.97 7.48
CA GLU A 41 0.17 15.03 8.59
C GLU A 41 0.78 13.69 8.13
N ALA A 42 1.09 13.55 6.84
CA ALA A 42 1.56 12.28 6.27
C ALA A 42 2.82 11.72 6.95
N ASP A 43 3.73 12.58 7.41
CA ASP A 43 4.99 12.17 8.03
C ASP A 43 4.84 11.65 9.47
N THR A 44 3.80 12.06 10.19
CA THR A 44 3.61 11.74 11.62
C THR A 44 2.40 10.84 11.88
N ALA A 45 1.52 10.68 10.89
CA ALA A 45 0.36 9.84 10.99
C ALA A 45 0.72 8.38 11.25
N THR A 46 -0.01 7.76 12.19
CA THR A 46 0.04 6.31 12.35
C THR A 46 -0.71 5.67 11.19
N VAL A 47 -0.01 4.99 10.29
CA VAL A 47 -0.61 4.38 9.09
C VAL A 47 -0.56 2.84 9.09
N GLY A 48 0.08 2.23 10.08
CA GLY A 48 0.27 0.78 10.14
C GLY A 48 -1.04 -0.01 10.14
N HIS A 49 -2.12 0.54 10.69
CA HIS A 49 -3.43 -0.11 10.74
C HIS A 49 -4.13 -0.20 9.38
N TYR A 50 -3.65 0.53 8.36
CA TYR A 50 -4.16 0.42 6.99
C TYR A 50 -3.56 -0.77 6.21
N LEU A 51 -2.53 -1.42 6.75
CA LEU A 51 -1.77 -2.46 6.06
C LEU A 51 -1.95 -3.82 6.74
N SER A 52 -2.36 -4.82 5.97
CA SER A 52 -2.35 -6.23 6.36
C SER A 52 -1.04 -6.88 5.93
N LEU A 53 -0.23 -7.30 6.89
CA LEU A 53 1.04 -7.99 6.63
C LEU A 53 0.86 -9.51 6.44
N THR A 54 -0.36 -10.04 6.52
CA THR A 54 -0.64 -11.48 6.42
C THR A 54 -0.20 -12.06 5.06
N ALA A 55 -0.18 -11.24 4.02
CA ALA A 55 0.27 -11.63 2.68
C ALA A 55 1.80 -11.58 2.50
N LEU A 56 2.55 -11.10 3.50
CA LEU A 56 4.01 -11.03 3.44
C LEU A 56 4.62 -12.31 3.99
N THR A 57 5.40 -12.99 3.15
CA THR A 57 6.39 -13.96 3.62
C THR A 57 7.64 -13.20 4.11
N PRO A 58 8.10 -13.44 5.34
CA PRO A 58 9.39 -12.92 5.81
C PRO A 58 10.49 -13.32 4.84
N GLN A 59 11.21 -12.35 4.28
CA GLN A 59 12.46 -12.66 3.58
C GLN A 59 13.53 -12.96 4.63
N ALA A 60 14.32 -14.00 4.37
CA ALA A 60 15.51 -14.28 5.18
C ALA A 60 16.40 -13.02 5.22
N PRO A 61 17.01 -12.71 6.39
CA PRO A 61 17.88 -11.56 6.49
C PRO A 61 18.98 -11.69 5.45
N SER A 62 19.16 -10.65 4.64
CA SER A 62 20.30 -10.54 3.75
C SER A 62 21.55 -10.44 4.61
N SER A 63 22.27 -11.54 4.78
CA SER A 63 23.62 -11.54 5.36
C SER A 63 24.52 -10.76 4.41
N GLY A 64 24.67 -9.47 4.68
CA GLY A 64 25.74 -8.66 4.10
C GLY A 64 27.06 -9.14 4.68
N LEU A 65 27.93 -9.68 3.82
CA LEU A 65 29.38 -9.73 4.05
C LEU A 65 30.00 -8.43 3.53
#